data_AF-A0A1E3VXZ3-F1
#
_entry.id   AF-A0A1E3VXZ3-F1
#
_cell.length_a   1.000
_cell.length_b   1.000
_cell.length_c   1.000
_cell.angle_alpha   90.00
_cell.angle_beta   90.00
_cell.angle_gamma   90.00
#
_symmetry.space_group_name_H-M   'P 1'
#
loop_
_entity.id
_entity.type
_entity.pdbx_description
1 polymer ?
#
loop_
_entity_poly.entity_id
_entity_poly.type
_entity_poly.pdbx_seq_one_letter_code
_entity_poly.pdbx_strand_id
1 'polypeptide(L)'
;MDLINSERETIWARHNALLVANSLIVGALALSPAAFATSRWAALAVIAAGLLISTAWFLITVHGWLMMRRHAEIASSFTAEHFEHLPNPFSDLIYRRAGIWIHGLALAVIGTFILIYLGLGAARLFTS
;
A
#
# COMPACT_ATOMS: atom_id res chain seq x y z
N MET A 1 3.63 4.14 -25.75
CA MET A 1 2.67 3.30 -24.98
C MET A 1 3.39 2.43 -23.95
N ASP A 2 4.64 2.02 -24.21
CA ASP A 2 5.35 1.03 -23.38
C ASP A 2 5.71 1.52 -21.98
N LEU A 3 6.04 2.82 -21.82
CA LEU A 3 6.41 3.39 -20.52
C LEU A 3 5.24 3.35 -19.52
N ILE A 4 4.06 3.83 -19.93
CA ILE A 4 2.86 3.87 -19.05
C ILE A 4 2.43 2.44 -18.68
N ASN A 5 2.56 1.49 -19.61
CA ASN A 5 2.23 0.09 -19.34
C ASN A 5 3.23 -0.53 -18.35
N SER A 6 4.53 -0.27 -18.52
CA SER A 6 5.60 -0.71 -17.63
C SER A 6 5.48 -0.11 -16.22
N GLU A 7 5.12 1.17 -16.11
CA GLU A 7 4.89 1.81 -14.81
C GLU A 7 3.70 1.19 -14.08
N ARG A 8 2.61 0.94 -14.79
CA ARG A 8 1.43 0.26 -14.25
C ARG A 8 1.77 -1.15 -13.76
N GLU A 9 2.51 -1.91 -14.56
CA GLU A 9 2.95 -3.26 -14.20
C GLU A 9 3.88 -3.25 -12.97
N THR A 10 4.78 -2.27 -12.89
CA THR A 10 5.67 -2.08 -11.74
C THR A 10 4.88 -1.78 -10.46
N ILE A 11 3.84 -0.94 -10.54
CA ILE A 11 2.97 -0.64 -9.38
C ILE A 11 2.22 -1.90 -8.93
N TRP A 12 1.66 -2.68 -9.86
CA TRP A 12 1.01 -3.94 -9.55
C TRP A 12 1.96 -4.97 -8.93
N ALA A 13 3.17 -5.08 -9.46
CA ALA A 13 4.21 -5.96 -8.92
C ALA A 13 4.57 -5.58 -7.47
N ARG A 14 4.72 -4.28 -7.17
CA ARG A 14 4.97 -3.78 -5.81
C ARG A 14 3.81 -4.08 -4.85
N HIS A 15 2.56 -4.01 -5.33
CA HIS A 15 1.39 -4.31 -4.52
C HIS A 15 1.31 -5.82 -4.20
N ASN A 16 1.52 -6.67 -5.20
CA ASN A 16 1.54 -8.12 -5.04
C ASN A 16 2.68 -8.58 -4.13
N ALA A 17 3.87 -7.98 -4.26
CA ALA A 17 4.99 -8.28 -3.37
C ALA A 17 4.67 -7.97 -1.90
N LEU A 18 3.98 -6.85 -1.62
CA LEU A 18 3.53 -6.55 -0.26
C LEU A 18 2.51 -7.58 0.25
N LEU A 19 1.51 -7.91 -0.57
CA LEU A 19 0.50 -8.92 -0.20
C LEU A 19 1.16 -10.25 0.15
N VAL A 20 2.06 -10.73 -0.70
CA VAL A 20 2.77 -12.00 -0.50
C VAL A 20 3.65 -11.94 0.74
N ALA A 21 4.47 -10.90 0.90
CA ALA A 21 5.38 -10.78 2.03
C ALA A 21 4.62 -10.75 3.38
N ASN A 22 3.59 -9.91 3.50
CA ASN A 22 2.81 -9.83 4.72
C ASN A 22 2.02 -11.12 5.00
N SER A 23 1.47 -11.77 3.96
CA SER A 23 0.77 -13.05 4.12
C SER A 23 1.71 -14.17 4.56
N LEU A 24 2.95 -14.20 4.07
CA LEU A 24 3.96 -15.17 4.50
C LEU A 24 4.37 -14.94 5.96
N ILE A 25 4.57 -13.69 6.38
CA ILE A 25 4.91 -13.38 7.77
C ILE A 25 3.77 -13.78 8.72
N VAL A 26 2.53 -13.40 8.39
CA VAL A 26 1.35 -13.77 9.18
C VAL A 26 1.17 -15.30 9.19
N GLY A 27 1.32 -15.96 8.05
CA GLY A 27 1.25 -17.41 7.92
C GLY A 27 2.33 -18.13 8.74
N ALA A 28 3.56 -17.63 8.72
CA ALA A 28 4.66 -18.19 9.53
C ALA A 28 4.39 -18.05 11.04
N LEU A 29 3.82 -16.93 11.47
CA LEU A 29 3.39 -16.71 12.86
C LEU A 29 2.23 -17.64 13.27
N ALA A 30 1.31 -17.93 12.35
CA ALA A 30 0.15 -18.80 12.60
C ALA A 30 0.50 -20.30 12.58
N LEU A 31 1.35 -20.73 11.64
CA LEU A 31 1.71 -22.14 11.44
C LEU A 31 2.79 -22.64 12.40
N SER A 32 3.61 -21.74 12.94
CA SER A 32 4.62 -22.12 13.93
C SER A 32 4.49 -21.37 15.26
N PRO A 33 3.38 -21.58 16.01
CA PRO A 33 3.28 -21.08 17.38
C PRO A 33 4.45 -21.59 18.25
N ALA A 34 4.90 -22.83 17.98
CA ALA A 34 5.95 -23.52 18.72
C ALA A 34 7.37 -23.01 18.45
N ALA A 35 7.75 -22.63 17.22
CA ALA A 35 9.09 -22.07 16.95
C ALA A 35 9.28 -20.69 17.60
N PHE A 36 8.19 -19.97 17.84
CA PHE A 36 8.16 -18.68 18.53
C PHE A 36 7.68 -18.79 19.99
N ALA A 37 7.49 -20.00 20.52
CA ALA A 37 7.16 -20.23 21.93
C ALA A 37 8.41 -20.18 22.81
N THR A 38 9.56 -20.59 22.26
CA THR A 38 10.86 -20.59 22.97
C THR A 38 11.50 -19.21 23.10
N SER A 39 11.17 -18.25 22.24
CA SER A 39 11.65 -16.86 22.36
C SER A 39 10.54 -15.86 22.02
N ARG A 40 9.87 -15.37 23.07
CA ARG A 40 8.89 -14.27 23.00
C ARG A 40 9.42 -13.06 22.24
N TRP A 41 10.70 -12.73 22.47
CA TRP A 41 11.37 -11.59 21.83
C TRP A 41 11.55 -11.78 20.33
N ALA A 42 11.82 -13.00 19.86
CA ALA A 42 11.89 -13.29 18.43
C ALA A 42 10.53 -13.10 17.74
N ALA A 43 9.44 -13.51 18.39
CA ALA A 43 8.08 -13.31 17.87
C ALA A 43 7.74 -11.82 17.74
N LEU A 44 8.03 -11.04 18.80
CA LEU A 44 7.80 -9.60 18.81
C LEU A 44 8.67 -8.87 17.78
N ALA A 45 9.91 -9.31 17.56
CA ALA A 45 10.79 -8.73 16.54
C ALA A 45 10.22 -8.93 15.13
N VAL A 46 9.69 -10.11 14.82
CA VAL A 46 9.05 -10.40 13.51
C VAL A 46 7.78 -9.58 13.33
N ILE A 47 6.94 -9.47 14.37
CA ILE A 47 5.73 -8.63 14.34
C ILE A 47 6.11 -7.16 14.11
N ALA A 48 7.11 -6.66 14.84
CA ALA A 48 7.60 -5.29 14.69
C ALA A 48 8.17 -5.03 13.29
N ALA A 49 8.90 -5.98 12.72
CA ALA A 49 9.40 -5.89 11.35
C ALA A 49 8.26 -5.81 10.32
N GLY A 50 7.24 -6.68 10.45
CA GLY A 50 6.06 -6.65 9.59
C GLY A 50 5.27 -5.33 9.69
N LEU A 51 5.14 -4.81 10.91
CA LEU A 51 4.50 -3.51 11.16
C LEU A 51 5.28 -2.35 10.52
N LEU A 52 6.61 -2.33 10.68
CA LEU A 52 7.48 -1.30 10.08
C LEU A 52 7.40 -1.32 8.56
N ILE A 53 7.47 -2.50 7.94
CA ILE A 53 7.37 -2.65 6.48
C ILE A 53 6.00 -2.17 5.99
N SER A 54 4.92 -2.59 6.66
CA SER A 54 3.56 -2.16 6.30
C SER A 54 3.37 -0.66 6.45
N THR A 55 3.95 -0.05 7.49
CA THR A 55 3.93 1.40 7.71
C THR A 55 4.71 2.15 6.63
N ALA A 56 5.91 1.67 6.28
CA ALA A 56 6.68 2.26 5.19
C ALA A 56 5.90 2.23 3.86
N TRP A 57 5.22 1.12 3.57
CA TRP A 57 4.38 1.02 2.37
C TRP A 57 3.15 1.91 2.41
N PHE A 58 2.53 2.07 3.58
CA PHE A 58 1.46 3.05 3.77
C PHE A 58 1.93 4.45 3.40
N LEU A 59 3.08 4.88 3.95
CA LEU A 59 3.66 6.19 3.68
C LEU A 59 4.00 6.38 2.20
N ILE A 60 4.62 5.38 1.57
CA ILE A 60 4.94 5.42 0.13
C ILE A 60 3.66 5.52 -0.71
N THR A 61 2.61 4.77 -0.35
CA THR A 61 1.34 4.78 -1.08
C THR A 61 0.64 6.14 -0.98
N VAL A 62 0.64 6.75 0.22
CA VAL A 62 0.08 8.09 0.44
C VAL A 62 0.88 9.15 -0.31
N HIS A 63 2.21 9.17 -0.18
CA HIS A 63 3.05 10.17 -0.84
C HIS A 63 3.03 10.02 -2.37
N GLY A 64 3.05 8.79 -2.87
CA GLY A 64 2.94 8.51 -4.30
C GLY A 64 1.61 9.03 -4.88
N TRP A 65 0.52 8.84 -4.16
CA TRP A 65 -0.79 9.36 -4.56
C TRP A 65 -0.84 10.90 -4.57
N LEU A 66 -0.31 11.54 -3.53
CA LEU A 66 -0.24 13.01 -3.46
C LEU A 66 0.57 13.61 -4.60
N MET A 67 1.73 13.04 -4.91
CA MET A 67 2.57 13.48 -6.03
C MET A 67 1.87 13.29 -7.37
N MET A 68 1.23 12.13 -7.57
CA MET A 68 0.48 11.88 -8.80
C MET A 68 -0.69 12.86 -8.96
N ARG A 69 -1.44 13.16 -7.88
CA ARG A 69 -2.49 14.18 -7.93
C ARG A 69 -1.96 15.55 -8.30
N ARG A 70 -0.84 15.96 -7.70
CA ARG A 70 -0.22 17.25 -8.00
C ARG A 70 0.21 17.35 -9.46
N HIS A 71 0.82 16.28 -10.00
CA HIS A 71 1.18 16.24 -11.42
C HIS A 71 -0.06 16.25 -12.33
N ALA A 72 -1.12 15.53 -11.98
CA ALA A 72 -2.37 15.54 -12.73
C ALA A 72 -3.05 16.92 -12.72
N GLU A 73 -3.01 17.64 -11.60
CA GLU A 73 -3.54 19.01 -11.48
C GLU A 73 -2.75 19.99 -12.36
N ILE A 74 -1.41 19.93 -12.31
CA ILE A 74 -0.54 20.77 -13.16
C ILE A 74 -0.79 20.45 -14.64
N ALA A 75 -0.78 19.18 -15.03
CA ALA A 75 -1.02 18.76 -16.41
C ALA A 75 -2.41 19.15 -16.91
N SER A 76 -3.43 19.05 -16.05
CA SER A 76 -4.79 19.50 -16.35
C SER A 76 -4.84 21.01 -16.62
N SER A 77 -4.22 21.82 -15.75
CA SER A 77 -4.19 23.28 -15.91
C SER A 77 -3.44 23.70 -17.18
N PHE A 78 -2.30 23.07 -17.47
CA PHE A 78 -1.51 23.34 -18.67
C PHE A 78 -2.29 22.99 -19.95
N THR A 79 -2.97 21.84 -19.96
CA THR A 79 -3.78 21.40 -21.12
C THR A 79 -4.97 22.32 -21.33
N ALA A 80 -5.64 22.74 -20.25
CA ALA A 80 -6.76 23.68 -20.34
C ALA A 80 -6.32 25.05 -20.90
N GLU A 81 -5.13 25.53 -20.56
CA GLU A 81 -4.61 26.83 -20.99
C GLU A 81 -4.05 26.81 -22.43
N HIS A 82 -3.40 25.73 -22.86
CA HIS A 82 -2.67 25.68 -24.13
C HIS A 82 -3.36 24.84 -25.23
N PHE A 83 -4.30 23.97 -24.84
CA PHE A 83 -4.95 22.99 -25.73
C PHE A 83 -6.46 22.92 -25.50
N GLU A 84 -7.13 24.07 -25.45
CA GLU A 84 -8.56 24.22 -25.14
C GLU A 84 -9.51 23.41 -26.05
N HIS A 85 -9.05 23.10 -27.27
CA HIS A 85 -9.77 22.36 -28.30
C HIS A 85 -9.60 20.84 -28.22
N LEU A 86 -8.71 20.33 -27.36
CA LEU A 86 -8.50 18.90 -27.15
C LEU A 86 -9.17 18.44 -25.86
N PRO A 87 -9.80 17.25 -25.85
CA PRO A 87 -10.40 16.70 -24.63
C PRO A 87 -9.31 16.50 -23.58
N ASN A 88 -9.48 17.08 -22.40
CA ASN A 88 -8.53 16.97 -21.28
C ASN A 88 -8.83 15.70 -20.47
N PRO A 89 -8.03 14.62 -20.60
CA PRO A 89 -8.28 13.36 -19.90
C PRO A 89 -8.09 13.47 -18.38
N PHE A 90 -7.38 14.49 -17.90
CA PHE A 90 -7.19 14.75 -16.47
C PHE A 90 -8.38 15.46 -15.82
N SER A 91 -9.30 15.99 -16.64
CA SER A 91 -10.56 16.60 -16.18
C SER A 91 -11.71 15.58 -16.08
N ASP A 92 -11.51 14.35 -16.57
CA ASP A 92 -12.54 13.31 -16.58
C ASP A 92 -12.85 12.80 -15.15
N LEU A 93 -14.09 13.02 -14.74
CA LEU A 93 -14.66 12.61 -13.46
C LEU A 93 -14.61 11.09 -13.25
N ILE A 94 -14.74 10.30 -14.31
CA ILE A 94 -14.75 8.83 -14.23
C ILE A 94 -13.35 8.33 -13.89
N TYR A 95 -12.34 8.82 -14.59
CA TYR A 95 -10.94 8.49 -14.33
C TYR A 95 -10.52 8.89 -12.91
N ARG A 96 -10.90 10.10 -12.48
CA ARG A 96 -10.61 10.61 -11.13
C ARG A 96 -11.29 9.77 -10.04
N ARG A 97 -12.54 9.35 -10.25
CA ARG A 97 -13.30 8.52 -9.31
C ARG A 97 -12.72 7.12 -9.20
N ALA A 98 -12.41 6.47 -10.32
CA ALA A 98 -11.78 5.15 -10.33
C ALA A 98 -10.42 5.16 -9.62
N GLY A 99 -9.59 6.18 -9.86
CA GLY A 99 -8.31 6.34 -9.15
C GLY A 99 -8.46 6.47 -7.64
N ILE A 100 -9.46 7.23 -7.17
CA ILE A 100 -9.75 7.36 -5.72
C ILE A 100 -10.12 6.01 -5.12
N TRP A 101 -10.97 5.24 -5.78
CA TRP A 101 -11.37 3.91 -5.31
C TRP A 101 -10.19 2.95 -5.21
N ILE A 102 -9.34 2.90 -6.24
CA ILE A 102 -8.16 2.04 -6.26
C ILE A 102 -7.20 2.44 -5.13
N HIS A 103 -6.94 3.73 -4.95
CA HIS A 103 -6.11 4.22 -3.86
C HIS A 103 -6.71 3.88 -2.48
N GLY A 104 -8.02 4.07 -2.30
CA GLY A 104 -8.72 3.72 -1.08
C GLY A 104 -8.63 2.22 -0.75
N LEU A 105 -8.81 1.36 -1.76
CA LEU A 105 -8.68 -0.10 -1.60
C LEU A 105 -7.25 -0.49 -1.21
N ALA A 106 -6.24 0.10 -1.86
CA ALA A 106 -4.84 -0.12 -1.51
C ALA A 106 -4.53 0.26 -0.06
N LEU A 107 -5.03 1.42 0.40
CA LEU A 107 -4.87 1.84 1.80
C LEU A 107 -5.61 0.92 2.77
N ALA A 108 -6.81 0.45 2.42
CA ALA A 108 -7.59 -0.46 3.26
C ALA A 108 -6.88 -1.80 3.47
N VAL A 109 -6.27 -2.35 2.40
CA VAL A 109 -5.48 -3.58 2.47
C VAL A 109 -4.25 -3.39 3.37
N ILE A 110 -3.48 -2.31 3.17
CA ILE A 110 -2.31 -2.03 4.02
C ILE A 110 -2.73 -1.82 5.48
N GLY A 111 -3.81 -1.07 5.70
CA GLY A 111 -4.39 -0.85 7.03
C GLY A 111 -4.81 -2.15 7.71
N THR A 112 -5.34 -3.10 6.95
CA THR A 112 -5.69 -4.44 7.47
C THR A 112 -4.45 -5.15 8.01
N PHE A 113 -3.32 -5.15 7.28
CA PHE A 113 -2.09 -5.75 7.79
C PHE A 113 -1.53 -5.04 9.02
N ILE A 114 -1.57 -3.71 9.05
CA ILE A 114 -1.17 -2.94 10.24
C ILE A 114 -2.01 -3.36 11.45
N LEU A 115 -3.33 -3.45 11.30
CA LEU A 115 -4.24 -3.89 12.36
C LEU A 115 -3.94 -5.33 12.80
N ILE A 116 -3.64 -6.24 11.87
CA ILE A 116 -3.23 -7.61 12.19
C ILE A 116 -1.95 -7.61 13.04
N TYR A 117 -0.91 -6.86 12.65
CA TYR A 117 0.33 -6.80 13.43
C TYR A 117 0.13 -6.18 14.81
N LEU A 118 -0.67 -5.11 14.92
CA LEU A 118 -1.01 -4.51 16.21
C LEU A 118 -1.79 -5.49 17.09
N GLY A 119 -2.77 -6.20 16.52
CA GLY A 119 -3.56 -7.21 17.23
C GLY A 119 -2.71 -8.38 17.72
N LEU A 120 -1.84 -8.92 16.86
CA LEU A 120 -0.91 -10.00 17.22
C LEU A 120 0.10 -9.55 18.28
N GLY A 121 0.63 -8.32 18.16
CA GLY A 121 1.55 -7.74 19.12
C GLY A 121 0.88 -7.53 20.49
N ALA A 122 -0.31 -6.94 20.51
CA ALA A 122 -1.09 -6.75 21.73
C ALA A 122 -1.43 -8.09 22.39
N ALA A 123 -1.94 -9.06 21.63
CA ALA A 123 -2.24 -10.39 22.15
C ALA A 123 -1.01 -11.01 22.83
N ARG A 124 0.17 -10.96 22.18
CA ARG A 124 1.43 -11.48 22.74
C ARG A 124 1.95 -10.68 23.94
N LEU A 125 1.57 -9.42 24.10
CA LEU A 125 1.95 -8.61 25.27
C LEU A 125 1.06 -8.92 26.48
N PHE A 126 -0.23 -9.20 26.28
CA PHE A 126 -1.22 -9.42 27.34
C PHE A 126 -1.43 -10.90 27.73
N THR A 127 -1.04 -11.86 26.90
CA THR A 127 -1.13 -13.31 27.23
C THR A 127 0.13 -13.90 27.85
N SER A 128 1.13 -13.06 28.16
CA SER A 128 2.38 -13.43 28.84
C SER A 128 2.48 -12.77 30.21
#